data_AF-A0A963PWV4-F1
#
_entry.id   AF-A0A963PWV4-F1
#
_cell.length_a   1.000
_cell.length_b   1.000
_cell.length_c   1.000
_cell.angle_alpha   90.00
_cell.angle_beta   90.00
_cell.angle_gamma   90.00
#
_symmetry.space_group_name_H-M   'P 1'
#
loop_
_entity.id
_entity.type
_entity.pdbx_description
1 polymer ?
#
loop_
_entity_poly.entity_id
_entity_poly.type
_entity_poly.pdbx_seq_one_letter_code
_entity_poly.pdbx_strand_id
1 'polypeptide(L)'
;ARFYSGLYSHVAKTPGCFAHDLLAFIYLVQPGLFTTTVKSVRVATEGLAQGQTIMNERDFIDYPQPGWEKTRHRTQVCMQVDAPGCLAVFEETMLADWLPA
;
A
#
# COMPACT_ATOMS: atom_id res chain seq x y z
N ALA A 1 -11.23 12.31 12.64
CA ALA A 1 -10.04 12.94 12.02
C ALA A 1 -9.24 13.87 12.95
N ARG A 2 -9.88 14.75 13.75
CA ARG A 2 -9.19 15.79 14.57
C ARG A 2 -8.00 15.30 15.41
N PHE A 3 -8.10 14.10 16.00
CA PHE A 3 -7.01 13.49 16.79
C PHE A 3 -5.78 13.14 15.93
N TYR A 4 -5.97 12.39 14.83
CA TYR A 4 -4.89 12.02 13.91
C TYR A 4 -4.29 13.23 13.18
N SER A 5 -5.14 14.13 12.68
CA SER A 5 -4.68 15.35 12.00
C SER A 5 -3.91 16.30 12.93
N GLY A 6 -4.16 16.24 14.25
CA GLY A 6 -3.39 16.99 15.25
C GLY A 6 -1.95 16.48 15.39
N LEU A 7 -1.76 15.14 15.35
CA LEU A 7 -0.43 14.51 15.40
C LEU A 7 0.44 14.87 14.18
N TYR A 8 -0.18 15.01 13.00
CA TYR A 8 0.52 15.26 11.72
C TYR A 8 0.37 16.69 11.20
N SER A 9 0.05 17.65 12.07
CA SER A 9 -0.11 19.07 11.70
C SER A 9 1.13 19.69 11.04
N HIS A 10 2.31 19.11 11.25
CA HIS A 10 3.59 19.51 10.65
C HIS A 10 3.91 18.82 9.32
N VAL A 11 3.17 17.77 8.93
CA VAL A 11 3.45 16.93 7.75
C VAL A 11 2.55 17.24 6.56
N ALA A 12 1.35 17.77 6.78
CA ALA A 12 0.41 18.12 5.72
C ALA A 12 -0.19 19.53 5.93
N LYS A 13 -0.19 20.35 4.88
CA LYS A 13 -0.78 21.70 4.87
C LYS A 13 -2.31 21.70 5.01
N THR A 14 -2.94 20.54 4.81
CA THR A 14 -4.39 20.36 4.93
C THR A 14 -4.65 19.27 5.97
N PRO A 15 -5.51 19.51 6.98
CA PRO A 15 -5.88 18.49 7.95
C PRO A 15 -6.49 17.27 7.24
N GLY A 16 -5.87 16.10 7.41
CA GLY A 16 -6.31 14.87 6.78
C GLY A 16 -5.85 13.64 7.57
N CYS A 17 -6.41 12.48 7.24
CA CYS A 17 -5.96 11.19 7.73
C CYS A 17 -5.47 10.38 6.52
N PHE A 18 -4.27 9.82 6.60
CA PHE A 18 -3.79 8.91 5.57
C PHE A 18 -4.41 7.53 5.80
N ALA A 19 -5.16 7.05 4.81
CA ALA A 19 -5.98 5.85 4.91
C ALA A 19 -5.17 4.54 4.75
N HIS A 20 -4.04 4.39 5.44
CA HIS A 20 -3.11 3.27 5.23
C HIS A 20 -3.79 1.89 5.35
N ASP A 21 -4.35 1.59 6.52
CA ASP A 21 -4.97 0.29 6.79
C ASP A 21 -6.30 0.13 6.05
N LEU A 22 -7.06 1.22 5.92
CA LEU A 22 -8.31 1.24 5.16
C LEU A 22 -8.09 0.84 3.70
N LEU A 23 -7.08 1.41 3.03
CA LEU A 23 -6.77 1.07 1.65
C LEU A 23 -6.35 -0.40 1.50
N ALA A 24 -5.69 -0.99 2.50
CA ALA A 24 -5.39 -2.41 2.51
C ALA A 24 -6.68 -3.26 2.54
N PHE A 25 -7.69 -2.88 3.33
CA PHE A 25 -8.99 -3.54 3.31
C PHE A 25 -9.76 -3.33 2.00
N ILE A 26 -9.73 -2.11 1.44
CA ILE A 26 -10.38 -1.83 0.16
C ILE A 26 -9.76 -2.68 -0.95
N TYR A 27 -8.44 -2.90 -0.95
CA TYR A 27 -7.81 -3.83 -1.90
C TYR A 27 -8.36 -5.26 -1.79
N LEU A 28 -8.67 -5.75 -0.58
CA LEU A 28 -9.23 -7.09 -0.39
C LEU A 28 -10.64 -7.23 -0.96
N VAL A 29 -11.49 -6.20 -0.81
CA VAL A 29 -12.91 -6.26 -1.22
C VAL A 29 -13.14 -5.74 -2.64
N GLN A 30 -12.29 -4.83 -3.12
CA GLN A 30 -12.39 -4.21 -4.43
C GLN A 30 -11.00 -4.02 -5.07
N PRO A 31 -10.31 -5.11 -5.45
CA PRO A 31 -8.95 -5.06 -5.99
C PRO A 31 -8.84 -4.30 -7.32
N GLY A 32 -9.95 -4.19 -8.08
CA GLY A 32 -9.99 -3.47 -9.36
C GLY A 32 -9.71 -1.96 -9.26
N LEU A 33 -9.75 -1.39 -8.05
CA LEU A 33 -9.36 0.00 -7.80
C LEU A 33 -7.84 0.18 -7.69
N PHE A 34 -7.06 -0.88 -7.82
CA PHE A 34 -5.61 -0.85 -7.67
C PHE A 34 -4.92 -1.49 -8.87
N THR A 35 -3.85 -0.85 -9.34
CA THR A 35 -2.95 -1.47 -10.31
C THR A 35 -1.80 -2.10 -9.55
N THR A 36 -1.58 -3.39 -9.71
CA THR A 36 -0.44 -4.11 -9.11
C THR A 36 0.53 -4.61 -10.16
N THR A 37 1.78 -4.81 -9.75
CA THR A 37 2.78 -5.54 -10.53
C THR A 37 3.31 -6.70 -9.70
N VAL A 38 3.66 -7.82 -10.35
CA VAL A 38 4.28 -8.96 -9.68
C VAL A 38 5.79 -8.83 -9.80
N LYS A 39 6.50 -8.66 -8.70
CA LYS A 39 7.94 -8.42 -8.65
C LYS A 39 8.63 -9.19 -7.53
N SER A 40 9.94 -9.36 -7.66
CA SER A 40 10.76 -9.82 -6.54
C SER A 40 11.00 -8.66 -5.57
N VAL A 41 10.72 -8.87 -4.28
CA VAL A 41 10.89 -7.86 -3.22
C VAL A 41 11.72 -8.44 -2.08
N ARG A 42 12.69 -7.68 -1.56
CA ARG A 42 13.49 -8.03 -0.38
C ARG A 42 13.42 -6.94 0.67
N VAL A 43 13.72 -7.30 1.91
CA VAL A 43 13.80 -6.36 3.03
C VAL A 43 15.24 -6.33 3.51
N ALA A 44 15.81 -5.13 3.61
CA ALA A 44 17.08 -4.96 4.30
C ALA A 44 16.85 -5.16 5.80
N THR A 45 17.47 -6.17 6.39
CA THR A 45 17.29 -6.50 7.82
C THR A 45 18.34 -5.86 8.72
N GLU A 46 19.39 -5.28 8.13
CA GLU A 46 20.56 -4.74 8.82
C GLU A 46 21.11 -3.49 8.09
N GLY A 47 22.03 -2.78 8.74
CA GLY A 47 22.71 -1.62 8.18
C GLY A 47 21.85 -0.35 8.12
N LEU A 48 22.34 0.66 7.41
CA LEU A 48 21.71 1.99 7.36
C LEU A 48 20.30 1.99 6.75
N ALA A 49 19.99 1.01 5.92
CA ALA A 49 18.71 0.86 5.23
C ALA A 49 17.77 -0.13 5.91
N GLN A 50 18.02 -0.50 7.17
CA GLN A 50 17.20 -1.48 7.90
C GLN A 50 15.71 -1.12 7.83
N GLY A 51 14.89 -2.09 7.42
CA GLY A 51 13.45 -1.94 7.21
C GLY A 51 13.04 -1.55 5.79
N GLN A 52 13.98 -1.18 4.91
CA GLN A 52 13.66 -0.82 3.53
C GLN A 52 13.18 -2.03 2.74
N THR A 53 12.00 -1.91 2.12
CA THR A 53 11.51 -2.82 1.08
C THR A 53 12.11 -2.43 -0.27
N ILE A 54 12.82 -3.35 -0.91
CA ILE A 54 13.53 -3.15 -2.16
C ILE A 54 12.86 -4.00 -3.22
N MET A 55 12.42 -3.38 -4.32
CA MET A 55 11.80 -4.06 -5.45
C MET A 55 12.79 -4.15 -6.62
N ASN A 56 12.91 -5.33 -7.23
CA ASN A 56 13.67 -5.44 -8.47
C ASN A 56 12.83 -4.99 -9.67
N GLU A 57 13.08 -3.79 -10.17
CA GLU A 57 12.43 -3.28 -11.38
C GLU A 57 12.87 -4.01 -12.66
N ARG A 58 14.12 -4.49 -12.69
CA ARG A 58 14.79 -5.04 -13.87
C ARG A 58 14.89 -6.56 -13.79
N ASP A 59 13.77 -7.21 -14.09
CA ASP A 59 13.66 -8.67 -14.01
C ASP A 59 14.60 -9.43 -14.97
N PHE A 60 15.20 -8.77 -15.96
CA PHE A 60 16.17 -9.38 -16.89
C PHE A 60 17.62 -9.35 -16.39
N ILE A 61 17.92 -8.59 -15.32
CA ILE A 61 19.27 -8.53 -14.76
C ILE A 61 19.45 -9.64 -13.75
N ASP A 62 20.58 -10.35 -13.85
CA ASP A 62 21.05 -11.28 -12.83
C ASP A 62 21.98 -10.55 -11.87
N TYR A 63 21.54 -10.42 -10.62
CA TYR A 63 22.34 -9.79 -9.58
C TYR A 63 23.19 -10.87 -8.88
N PRO A 64 24.49 -10.62 -8.68
CA PRO A 64 25.36 -11.56 -7.98
C PRO A 64 25.05 -11.67 -6.48
N GLN A 65 24.31 -10.70 -5.92
CA GLN A 65 23.93 -10.70 -4.52
C GLN A 65 22.86 -11.77 -4.24
N PRO A 66 23.09 -12.66 -3.25
CA PRO A 66 22.12 -13.68 -2.88
C PRO A 66 20.76 -13.08 -2.52
N GLY A 67 19.70 -13.84 -2.81
CA GLY A 67 18.33 -13.41 -2.61
C GLY A 67 17.69 -12.77 -3.84
N TRP A 68 18.41 -12.52 -4.93
CA TRP A 68 17.81 -12.02 -6.19
C TRP A 68 17.67 -13.08 -7.29
N GLU A 69 17.92 -14.35 -6.95
CA GLU A 69 17.84 -15.46 -7.88
C GLU A 69 16.41 -15.60 -8.44
N LYS A 70 16.28 -15.98 -9.72
CA LYS A 70 14.98 -16.08 -10.41
C LYS A 70 14.04 -17.14 -9.81
N THR A 71 14.58 -18.09 -9.04
CA THR A 71 13.82 -19.12 -8.33
C THR A 71 13.09 -18.61 -7.09
N ARG A 72 13.41 -17.39 -6.64
CA ARG A 72 12.79 -16.83 -5.44
C ARG A 72 11.35 -16.39 -5.69
N HIS A 73 10.55 -16.44 -4.63
CA HIS A 73 9.17 -15.99 -4.68
C HIS A 73 9.05 -14.51 -5.04
N ARG A 74 8.00 -14.22 -5.82
CA ARG A 74 7.57 -12.89 -6.23
C ARG A 74 6.25 -12.59 -5.52
N THR A 75 5.98 -11.30 -5.32
CA THR A 75 4.75 -10.81 -4.69
C THR A 75 4.14 -9.68 -5.50
N GLN A 76 2.88 -9.37 -5.25
CA GLN A 76 2.22 -8.21 -5.82
C GLN A 76 2.63 -6.93 -5.07
N VAL A 77 2.92 -5.88 -5.81
CA VAL A 77 3.22 -4.54 -5.31
C VAL A 77 2.23 -3.57 -5.93
N CYS A 78 1.57 -2.77 -5.08
CA CYS A 78 0.63 -1.74 -5.53
C CYS A 78 1.40 -0.58 -6.17
N MET A 79 1.04 -0.24 -7.41
CA MET A 79 1.68 0.80 -8.21
C MET A 79 0.79 2.03 -8.38
N GLN A 80 -0.53 1.84 -8.42
CA GLN A 80 -1.51 2.92 -8.56
C GLN A 80 -2.77 2.58 -7.79
N VAL A 81 -3.50 3.64 -7.41
CA VAL A 81 -4.79 3.57 -6.72
C VAL A 81 -5.76 4.55 -7.37
N ASP A 82 -6.98 4.08 -7.64
CA ASP A 82 -8.13 4.93 -7.92
C ASP A 82 -8.64 5.52 -6.59
N ALA A 83 -8.07 6.65 -6.20
CA ALA A 83 -8.42 7.32 -4.96
C ALA A 83 -9.90 7.75 -4.89
N PRO A 84 -10.49 8.39 -5.92
CA PRO A 84 -11.92 8.67 -5.96
C PRO A 84 -12.79 7.42 -5.77
N GLY A 85 -12.48 6.32 -6.46
CA GLY A 85 -13.23 5.06 -6.30
C GLY A 85 -13.13 4.48 -4.89
N CYS A 86 -11.94 4.54 -4.27
CA CYS A 86 -11.76 4.09 -2.88
C CYS A 86 -12.56 4.93 -1.88
N LEU A 87 -12.61 6.25 -2.09
CA LEU A 87 -13.41 7.14 -1.25
C LEU A 87 -14.90 6.84 -1.39
N ALA A 88 -15.39 6.59 -2.61
CA ALA A 88 -16.77 6.22 -2.85
C ALA A 88 -17.14 4.91 -2.12
N VAL A 89 -16.30 3.87 -2.22
CA VAL A 89 -16.51 2.60 -1.49
C VAL A 89 -16.57 2.83 0.01
N PHE A 90 -15.66 3.64 0.55
CA PHE A 90 -15.63 3.94 1.98
C PHE A 90 -16.87 4.70 2.44
N GLU A 91 -17.26 5.76 1.72
CA GLU A 91 -18.45 6.56 2.04
C GLU A 91 -19.72 5.72 1.95
N GLU A 92 -19.90 4.95 0.88
CA GLU A 92 -21.04 4.06 0.71
C GLU A 92 -21.12 3.05 1.86
N THR A 93 -20.00 2.41 2.20
CA THR A 93 -19.96 1.39 3.26
C THR A 93 -20.27 1.98 4.64
N MET A 94 -19.68 3.13 4.98
CA MET A 94 -19.80 3.72 6.31
C MET A 94 -21.11 4.49 6.51
N LEU A 95 -21.73 4.98 5.44
CA LEU A 95 -22.99 5.71 5.47
C LEU A 95 -24.20 4.82 5.14
N ALA A 96 -23.98 3.56 4.77
CA ALA A 96 -25.05 2.59 4.57
C ALA A 96 -25.87 2.40 5.86
N ASP A 97 -27.16 2.13 5.70
CA ASP A 97 -28.03 1.76 6.81
C ASP A 97 -27.74 0.31 7.21
N TRP A 98 -26.78 0.14 8.12
CA TRP A 98 -26.28 -1.16 8.55
C TRP A 98 -27.12 -1.80 9.67
N LEU A 99 -28.09 -1.06 10.22
CA LEU A 99 -29.03 -1.56 11.21
C LEU A 99 -30.40 -1.79 10.57
N PRO A 100 -30.89 -3.05 10.49
CA PRO A 100 -32.28 -3.27 10.14
C PRO A 100 -33.19 -2.65 11.21
N ALA A 101 -34.29 -2.02 10.75
CA ALA A 101 -35.32 -1.42 11.60
C ALA A 101 -36.01 -2.43 12.53
#